data_AF-A0A955DMG1-F1
#
_entry.id   AF-A0A955DMG1-F1
#
_cell.length_a   1.000
_cell.length_b   1.000
_cell.length_c   1.000
_cell.angle_alpha   90.00
_cell.angle_beta   90.00
_cell.angle_gamma   90.00
#
_symmetry.space_group_name_H-M   'P 1'
#
loop_
_entity.id
_entity.type
_entity.pdbx_description
1 polymer ?
#
loop_
_entity_poly.entity_id
_entity_poly.type
_entity_poly.pdbx_seq_one_letter_code
_entity_poly.pdbx_strand_id
1 'polypeptide(L)'
;MRFSVAMLLAVLGFITTGVPAQAVNSPPAADAETAEVETPPPLRVATKIAEPFVIQLDDGSLEGISIALWKRVAEQLGREFTFEVMTLDELLSGVADGSYDAGIAAISITPEREEALDMSHGYITT
;
A
#
# COMPACT_ATOMS: atom_id res chain seq x y z
N MET A 1 4.97 -27.36 21.73
CA MET A 1 3.87 -28.20 22.25
C MET A 1 3.25 -28.94 21.09
N ARG A 2 3.22 -30.28 21.16
CA ARG A 2 2.73 -31.18 20.11
C ARG A 2 1.29 -31.55 20.45
N PHE A 3 0.35 -31.39 19.52
CA PHE A 3 -0.96 -32.03 19.64
C PHE A 3 -1.31 -32.71 18.32
N SER A 4 -1.11 -34.02 18.31
CA SER A 4 -1.80 -34.97 17.44
C SER A 4 -3.17 -35.25 18.03
N VAL A 5 -4.23 -35.23 17.21
CA VAL A 5 -5.48 -35.96 17.49
C VAL A 5 -5.97 -36.59 16.19
N ALA A 6 -6.12 -37.91 16.24
CA ALA A 6 -6.67 -38.77 15.20
C ALA A 6 -8.14 -39.12 15.52
N MET A 7 -8.79 -39.83 14.57
CA MET A 7 -9.99 -40.68 14.73
C MET A 7 -11.33 -39.97 14.39
N LEU A 8 -11.98 -40.19 13.23
CA LEU A 8 -12.58 -41.39 12.60
C LEU A 8 -13.92 -41.81 13.25
N LEU A 9 -15.04 -41.59 12.54
CA LEU A 9 -16.15 -42.55 12.33
C LEU A 9 -17.23 -41.99 11.37
N ALA A 10 -17.73 -42.90 10.54
CA ALA A 10 -18.52 -42.70 9.34
C ALA A 10 -20.03 -42.57 9.58
N VAL A 11 -20.76 -41.96 8.63
CA VAL A 11 -22.18 -42.29 8.38
C VAL A 11 -22.38 -42.51 6.88
N LEU A 12 -22.98 -43.66 6.58
CA LEU A 12 -23.22 -44.29 5.28
C LEU A 12 -24.69 -44.09 4.87
N GLY A 13 -24.97 -43.89 3.58
CA GLY A 13 -26.30 -44.14 2.98
C GLY A 13 -26.62 -43.24 1.77
N PHE A 14 -26.34 -43.70 0.55
CA PHE A 14 -27.26 -44.37 -0.41
C PHE A 14 -28.11 -43.39 -1.24
N ILE A 15 -27.89 -43.27 -2.57
CA ILE A 15 -28.89 -43.46 -3.66
C ILE A 15 -28.15 -43.81 -4.98
N THR A 16 -28.58 -44.94 -5.56
CA THR A 16 -28.50 -45.50 -6.94
C THR A 16 -28.59 -44.45 -8.09
N THR A 17 -27.97 -44.53 -9.27
CA THR A 17 -28.02 -45.53 -10.37
C THR A 17 -26.82 -45.31 -11.32
N GLY A 18 -26.31 -46.39 -11.91
CA GLY A 18 -25.05 -46.40 -12.67
C GLY A 18 -25.04 -45.79 -14.08
N VAL A 19 -23.82 -45.41 -14.49
CA VAL A 19 -23.38 -45.18 -15.89
C VAL A 19 -21.96 -45.78 -16.01
N PRO A 20 -21.66 -46.65 -16.99
CA PRO A 20 -20.33 -47.24 -17.09
C PRO A 20 -19.31 -46.35 -17.81
N ALA A 21 -18.15 -46.23 -17.16
CA ALA A 21 -16.79 -46.15 -17.71
C ALA A 21 -16.52 -45.29 -18.95
N GLN A 22 -15.92 -44.12 -18.72
CA GLN A 22 -14.78 -43.65 -19.50
C GLN A 22 -13.67 -43.17 -18.57
N ALA A 23 -12.49 -43.77 -18.71
CA ALA A 23 -11.28 -43.39 -17.99
C ALA A 23 -10.73 -42.09 -18.60
N VAL A 24 -10.96 -40.97 -17.92
CA VAL A 24 -10.11 -39.79 -18.05
C VAL A 24 -9.28 -39.69 -16.77
N ASN A 25 -8.00 -40.01 -16.93
CA ASN A 25 -6.98 -39.89 -15.90
C ASN A 25 -6.94 -38.45 -15.40
N SER A 26 -7.50 -38.16 -14.23
CA SER A 26 -7.39 -36.86 -13.58
C SER A 26 -5.94 -36.66 -13.14
N PRO A 27 -5.28 -35.54 -13.49
CA PRO A 27 -4.07 -35.13 -12.77
C PRO A 27 -4.43 -35.00 -11.28
N PRO A 28 -3.53 -35.39 -10.34
CA PRO A 28 -3.73 -35.08 -8.93
C PRO A 28 -3.93 -33.57 -8.82
N ALA A 29 -5.00 -33.19 -8.11
CA ALA A 29 -5.24 -31.81 -7.71
C ALA A 29 -3.98 -31.33 -7.00
N ALA A 30 -3.16 -30.56 -7.73
CA ALA A 30 -2.05 -29.85 -7.17
C ALA A 30 -2.64 -28.95 -6.09
N ASP A 31 -2.13 -29.14 -4.88
CA ASP A 31 -2.38 -28.30 -3.73
C ASP A 31 -2.38 -26.84 -4.18
N ALA A 32 -3.55 -26.20 -4.10
CA ALA A 32 -3.66 -24.77 -4.28
C ALA A 32 -2.95 -24.14 -3.07
N GLU A 33 -1.63 -23.98 -3.20
CA GLU A 33 -0.83 -23.15 -2.32
C GLU A 33 -1.44 -21.76 -2.38
N THR A 34 -2.20 -21.44 -1.34
CA THR A 34 -2.75 -20.10 -1.12
C THR A 34 -1.54 -19.25 -0.78
N ALA A 35 -0.91 -18.67 -1.81
CA ALA A 35 0.09 -17.65 -1.62
C ALA A 35 -0.59 -16.49 -0.88
N GLU A 36 -0.25 -16.31 0.39
CA GLU A 36 -0.63 -15.12 1.14
C GLU A 36 -0.04 -13.93 0.37
N VAL A 37 -0.91 -13.07 -0.17
CA VAL A 37 -0.49 -11.86 -0.86
C VAL A 37 0.05 -10.91 0.21
N GLU A 38 1.38 -10.89 0.38
CA GLU A 38 2.03 -9.93 1.28
C GLU A 38 1.73 -8.52 0.80
N THR A 39 1.00 -7.77 1.61
CA THR A 39 0.67 -6.38 1.33
C THR A 39 1.89 -5.52 1.69
N PRO A 40 2.43 -4.71 0.77
CA PRO A 40 3.60 -3.89 1.07
C PRO A 40 3.28 -2.88 2.18
N PRO A 41 4.27 -2.47 2.99
CA PRO A 41 4.04 -1.52 4.06
C PRO A 41 3.49 -0.17 3.52
N PRO A 42 2.75 0.58 4.36
CA PRO A 42 2.29 1.92 4.02
C PRO A 42 3.47 2.86 3.70
N LEU A 43 3.27 3.73 2.71
CA LEU A 43 4.23 4.77 2.36
C LEU A 43 4.26 5.85 3.45
N ARG A 44 5.46 6.21 3.90
CA ARG A 44 5.70 7.31 4.85
C ARG A 44 5.87 8.59 4.06
N VAL A 45 4.94 9.52 4.23
CA VAL A 45 4.86 10.73 3.41
C VAL A 45 5.09 11.95 4.29
N ALA A 46 6.23 12.59 4.10
CA ALA A 46 6.57 13.82 4.81
C ALA A 46 5.84 15.02 4.22
N THR A 47 5.41 15.94 5.07
CA THR A 47 4.75 17.17 4.67
C THR A 47 5.10 18.34 5.57
N LYS A 48 4.75 19.56 5.14
CA LYS A 48 4.92 20.81 5.90
C LYS A 48 3.65 21.64 5.77
N ILE A 49 3.16 22.19 6.88
CA ILE A 49 2.04 23.14 6.85
C ILE A 49 2.43 24.35 5.99
N ALA A 50 1.62 24.61 4.97
CA ALA A 50 1.81 25.65 3.98
C ALA A 50 0.48 25.89 3.27
N GLU A 51 -0.34 26.80 3.78
CA GLU A 51 -1.64 27.09 3.16
C GLU A 51 -1.45 27.74 1.77
N PRO A 52 -2.33 27.46 0.79
CA PRO A 52 -3.49 26.55 0.82
C PRO A 52 -3.15 25.08 0.44
N PHE A 53 -1.87 24.73 0.39
CA PHE A 53 -1.38 23.43 -0.10
C PHE A 53 -1.53 22.32 0.93
N VAL A 54 -1.17 22.64 2.18
CA VAL A 54 -1.28 21.76 3.33
C VAL A 54 -1.80 22.59 4.48
N ILE A 55 -3.00 22.26 4.93
CA ILE A 55 -3.74 22.94 5.99
C ILE A 55 -3.92 21.92 7.11
N GLN A 56 -3.61 22.31 8.34
CA GLN A 56 -3.95 21.51 9.51
C GLN A 56 -5.23 22.05 10.13
N LEU A 57 -6.23 21.18 10.28
CA LEU A 57 -7.50 21.51 10.91
C LEU A 57 -7.39 21.43 12.44
N ASP A 58 -8.42 21.96 13.14
CA ASP A 58 -8.49 21.97 14.60
C ASP A 58 -8.47 20.57 15.23
N ASP A 59 -8.94 19.55 14.50
CA ASP A 59 -8.93 18.14 14.91
C ASP A 59 -7.59 17.44 14.62
N GLY A 60 -6.61 18.16 14.07
CA GLY A 60 -5.29 17.66 13.69
C GLY A 60 -5.24 16.98 12.33
N SER A 61 -6.36 16.82 11.63
CA SER A 61 -6.39 16.27 10.28
C SER A 61 -5.81 17.23 9.26
N LEU A 62 -5.36 16.69 8.13
CA LEU A 62 -4.73 17.45 7.05
C LEU A 62 -5.64 17.55 5.83
N GLU A 63 -5.72 18.77 5.29
CA GLU A 63 -6.41 19.13 4.06
C GLU A 63 -5.52 20.01 3.17
N GLY A 64 -6.07 20.45 2.03
CA GLY A 64 -5.37 21.30 1.07
C GLY A 64 -5.02 20.59 -0.23
N ILE A 65 -4.48 21.37 -1.17
CA ILE A 65 -4.26 20.93 -2.57
C ILE A 65 -3.27 19.76 -2.64
N SER A 66 -2.15 19.83 -1.92
CA SER A 66 -1.13 18.78 -1.94
C SER A 66 -1.65 17.49 -1.30
N ILE A 67 -2.41 17.60 -0.20
CA ILE A 67 -3.01 16.45 0.49
C ILE A 67 -4.03 15.75 -0.41
N ALA A 68 -4.92 16.52 -1.04
CA ALA A 68 -5.92 15.98 -1.96
C ALA A 68 -5.29 15.31 -3.19
N LEU A 69 -4.22 15.91 -3.73
CA LEU A 69 -3.48 15.34 -4.85
C LEU A 69 -2.83 14.01 -4.48
N TRP A 70 -2.11 13.95 -3.34
CA TRP A 70 -1.47 12.72 -2.90
C TRP A 70 -2.47 11.59 -2.64
N LYS A 71 -3.59 11.89 -1.98
CA LYS A 71 -4.67 10.91 -1.75
C LYS A 71 -5.11 10.24 -3.06
N ARG A 72 -5.29 11.02 -4.13
CA ARG A 72 -5.64 10.48 -5.46
C ARG A 72 -4.52 9.65 -6.08
N VAL A 73 -3.27 10.08 -5.95
CA VAL A 73 -2.11 9.30 -6.43
C VAL A 73 -2.04 7.96 -5.71
N ALA A 74 -2.15 7.95 -4.39
CA ALA A 74 -2.11 6.73 -3.59
C ALA A 74 -3.26 5.77 -3.92
N GLU A 75 -4.47 6.30 -4.13
CA GLU A 75 -5.63 5.52 -4.60
C GLU A 75 -5.36 4.87 -5.96
N GLN A 76 -4.82 5.62 -6.93
CA GLN A 76 -4.46 5.08 -8.25
C GLN A 76 -3.35 4.01 -8.18
N LEU A 77 -2.43 4.14 -7.23
CA LEU A 77 -1.35 3.18 -7.01
C LEU A 77 -1.80 1.97 -6.17
N GLY A 78 -2.98 2.01 -5.55
CA GLY A 78 -3.43 0.99 -4.60
C GLY A 78 -2.51 0.88 -3.38
N ARG A 79 -1.96 2.00 -2.89
CA ARG A 79 -1.00 2.04 -1.79
C ARG A 79 -1.58 2.73 -0.56
N GLU A 80 -1.40 2.09 0.60
CA GLU A 80 -1.60 2.75 1.89
C GLU A 80 -0.47 3.74 2.16
N PHE A 81 -0.75 4.74 3.00
CA PHE A 81 0.22 5.76 3.38
C PHE A 81 -0.11 6.41 4.74
N THR A 82 0.88 7.05 5.32
CA THR A 82 0.76 7.89 6.53
C THR A 82 1.41 9.24 6.28
N PHE A 83 0.81 10.32 6.79
CA PHE A 83 1.43 11.65 6.76
C PHE A 83 2.17 11.96 8.04
N GLU A 84 3.32 12.63 7.91
CA GLU A 84 4.05 13.21 9.03
C GLU A 84 4.38 14.67 8.74
N VAL A 85 4.02 15.56 9.66
CA VAL A 85 4.26 17.00 9.53
C VAL A 85 5.59 17.34 10.17
N MET A 86 6.48 17.97 9.40
CA MET A 86 7.81 18.38 9.84
C MET A 86 8.25 19.68 9.15
N THR A 87 9.47 20.14 9.44
CA THR A 87 10.05 21.29 8.74
C THR A 87 10.47 20.95 7.31
N LEU A 88 10.74 21.97 6.48
CA LEU A 88 11.18 21.72 5.11
C LEU A 88 12.53 20.98 5.06
N ASP A 89 13.46 21.33 5.94
CA ASP A 89 14.80 20.74 5.94
C ASP A 89 14.78 19.27 6.38
N GLU A 90 13.97 18.95 7.39
CA GLU A 90 13.72 17.57 7.82
C GLU A 90 13.05 16.74 6.73
N LEU A 91 12.06 17.32 6.03
CA LEU A 91 11.39 16.67 4.92
C LEU A 91 12.38 16.35 3.79
N LEU A 92 13.15 17.34 3.35
CA LEU A 92 14.09 17.15 2.24
C LEU A 92 15.18 16.14 2.60
N SER A 93 15.73 16.24 3.80
CA SER A 93 16.78 15.33 4.29
C SER A 93 16.25 13.91 4.47
N GLY A 94 15.05 13.77 5.04
CA GLY A 94 14.43 12.48 5.29
C GLY A 94 13.96 11.76 4.01
N VAL A 95 13.61 12.50 2.96
CA VAL A 95 13.40 11.87 1.64
C VAL A 95 14.74 11.45 1.02
N ALA A 96 15.78 12.28 1.14
CA ALA A 96 17.10 11.99 0.58
C ALA A 96 17.76 10.76 1.20
N ASP A 97 17.58 10.54 2.51
CA ASP A 97 18.14 9.39 3.22
C ASP A 97 17.23 8.16 3.26
N GLY A 98 16.01 8.25 2.72
CA GLY A 98 15.04 7.15 2.68
C GLY A 98 14.26 6.94 3.97
N SER A 99 14.31 7.87 4.92
CA SER A 99 13.42 7.90 6.10
C SER A 99 11.96 8.20 5.74
N TYR A 100 11.72 8.85 4.60
CA TYR A 100 10.39 9.02 4.00
C TYR A 100 10.42 8.59 2.54
N ASP A 101 9.31 8.03 2.08
CA ASP A 101 9.19 7.52 0.73
C ASP A 101 8.81 8.63 -0.27
N ALA A 102 8.20 9.72 0.23
CA ALA A 102 7.87 10.89 -0.56
C ALA A 102 7.74 12.15 0.32
N GLY A 103 7.98 13.31 -0.29
CA GLY A 103 7.72 14.62 0.31
C GLY A 103 6.66 15.38 -0.47
N ILE A 104 5.60 15.84 0.20
CA ILE A 104 4.57 16.69 -0.43
C ILE A 104 4.36 17.96 0.38
N ALA A 105 4.42 19.12 -0.27
CA ALA A 105 4.00 20.42 0.25
C ALA A 105 4.10 21.44 -0.89
N ALA A 106 4.08 22.73 -0.56
CA ALA A 106 4.57 23.80 -1.41
C ALA A 106 6.12 23.77 -1.51
N ILE A 107 6.67 22.75 -2.16
CA ILE A 107 8.12 22.58 -2.35
C ILE A 107 8.50 23.10 -3.73
N SER A 108 9.24 24.21 -3.76
CA SER A 108 9.78 24.75 -5.02
C SER A 108 10.87 23.85 -5.59
N ILE A 109 10.81 23.64 -6.89
CA ILE A 109 11.87 23.01 -7.67
C ILE A 109 13.03 24.01 -7.80
N THR A 110 14.22 23.60 -7.37
CA THR A 110 15.45 24.39 -7.49
C THR A 110 16.58 23.47 -7.94
N PRO A 111 17.61 23.97 -8.65
CA PRO A 111 18.73 23.14 -9.10
C PRO A 111 19.41 22.38 -7.96
N GLU A 112 19.64 23.07 -6.83
CA GLU A 112 20.22 22.46 -5.62
C GLU A 112 19.41 21.27 -5.08
N ARG A 113 18.08 21.33 -5.16
CA ARG A 113 17.22 20.23 -4.70
C ARG A 113 17.17 19.09 -5.71
N GLU A 114 17.13 19.40 -7.00
CA GLU A 114 17.15 18.38 -8.07
C GLU A 114 18.49 17.63 -8.13
N GLU A 115 19.58 18.25 -7.70
CA GLU A 115 20.88 17.56 -7.53
C GLU A 115 20.83 16.50 -6.42
N ALA A 116 19.98 16.68 -5.40
CA ALA A 116 19.89 15.81 -4.23
C ALA A 116 18.71 14.84 -4.25
N LEU A 117 17.63 15.16 -4.99
CA LEU A 117 16.34 14.50 -4.94
C LEU A 117 15.71 14.43 -6.32
N ASP A 118 15.07 13.31 -6.62
CA ASP A 118 14.16 13.22 -7.76
C ASP A 118 12.87 14.00 -7.46
N MET A 119 12.55 14.98 -8.31
CA MET A 119 11.34 15.78 -8.18
C MET A 119 10.33 15.43 -9.28
N SER A 120 9.05 15.39 -8.92
CA SER A 120 7.98 15.27 -9.91
C SER A 120 7.88 16.54 -10.76
N HIS A 121 7.14 16.46 -11.86
CA HIS A 121 6.71 17.66 -12.56
C HIS A 121 5.94 18.58 -11.61
N GLY A 122 6.24 19.88 -11.67
CA GLY A 122 5.54 20.89 -10.90
C GLY A 122 4.06 20.94 -11.30
N TYR A 123 3.16 20.88 -10.32
CA TYR A 123 1.72 20.99 -10.54
C TYR A 123 1.21 22.43 -10.37
N ILE A 124 2.05 23.34 -9.87
CA ILE A 124 1.80 24.79 -9.78
C ILE A 124 3.04 25.52 -10.32
N THR A 125 2.81 26.61 -11.04
CA THR A 125 3.84 27.54 -11.51
C THR A 125 3.72 28.85 -10.75
N THR A 126 4.85 29.51 -10.51
CA THR A 126 4.94 30.81 -9.84
C THR A 126 5.70 31.81 -10.69
#